data_AF-A0A1M2ZY82-F1
#
_entry.id   AF-A0A1M2ZY82-F1
#
_cell.length_a   1.000
_cell.length_b   1.000
_cell.length_c   1.000
_cell.angle_alpha   90.00
_cell.angle_beta   90.00
_cell.angle_gamma   90.00
#
_symmetry.space_group_name_H-M   'P 1'
#
loop_
_entity.id
_entity.type
_entity.pdbx_description
1 polymer ?
#
loop_
_entity_poly.entity_id
_entity_poly.type
_entity_poly.pdbx_seq_one_letter_code
_entity_poly.pdbx_strand_id
1 'polypeptide(L)'
;MSATKILWGQILTVFLIVLMTTWAATQWTAYRLGFQPQLGLPWFELAGWPIYYPPAFFWWWYFYDAYAPPIFIEGAYIAASGGFISIAVAIGMSVWRAREAKNAETFGSARWAIAGEVHAAGLLGVDGVVLGKFDRDYLRHDGPEHVLCFAPTRSGKGVGLVVPSLLTWPGSAIVHDIKGENWTLTAGYRARHGRVLLFDPTNTKSAAYNPLLEVRRGEWEVRDVQNIADILVDPEGSLEKRNHWEKTSHALLVGAILHVLYAEADKTLAGVAGFLSDPKRPIESTLAAMMKTAHLGEAGPHPVIASAARELLNKSDNERSGVLSTAMSFLGLYRDPVVAEVTRRCDWRIVDIVGGKHPTTLYLVVPPSDINRTKPLIRLILNQVGRRLTEDLQAKSNRHRLLLMLDEFPALGRLDFFESALAFMAGYGLKAFLIAQSLNQIEKAYGPNNSILDNCHVRVSFATNDERTAKRVSDALGTATEM
;
A
#
# COMPACT_ATOMS: atom_id res chain seq x y z
N MET A 1 38.15 12.32 14.94
CA MET A 1 39.41 11.62 15.25
C MET A 1 39.27 10.96 16.61
N SER A 2 38.95 9.67 16.64
CA SER A 2 38.83 8.87 17.87
C SER A 2 40.04 7.97 18.00
N ALA A 3 40.56 7.88 19.22
CA ALA A 3 41.80 7.25 19.62
C ALA A 3 42.03 5.86 18.99
N THR A 4 43.28 5.64 18.57
CA THR A 4 43.88 4.36 18.21
C THR A 4 43.52 3.29 19.24
N LYS A 5 42.46 2.51 18.96
CA LYS A 5 42.17 1.26 19.68
C LYS A 5 43.35 0.32 19.42
N ILE A 6 44.22 0.19 20.42
CA ILE A 6 45.33 -0.78 20.41
C ILE A 6 44.75 -2.16 20.08
N LEU A 7 45.34 -2.82 19.09
CA LEU A 7 44.84 -4.07 18.50
C LEU A 7 45.22 -5.28 19.35
N TRP A 8 44.85 -5.26 20.64
CA TRP A 8 45.23 -6.27 21.62
C TRP A 8 44.94 -7.70 21.18
N GLY A 9 43.80 -7.94 20.52
CA GLY A 9 43.46 -9.26 19.98
C GLY A 9 44.43 -9.73 18.87
N GLN A 10 44.75 -8.88 17.90
CA GLN A 10 45.68 -9.23 16.82
C GLN A 10 47.11 -9.39 17.34
N ILE A 11 47.52 -8.53 18.27
CA ILE A 11 48.83 -8.59 18.93
C ILE A 11 48.96 -9.90 19.71
N LEU A 12 47.92 -10.29 20.47
CA LEU A 12 47.91 -11.54 21.21
C LEU A 12 47.99 -12.76 20.28
N THR A 13 47.22 -12.79 19.19
CA THR A 13 47.27 -13.89 18.21
C THR A 13 48.64 -14.01 17.55
N VAL A 14 49.23 -12.90 17.11
CA VAL A 14 50.59 -12.90 16.52
C VAL A 14 51.62 -13.37 17.54
N PHE A 15 51.55 -12.88 18.78
CA PHE A 15 52.46 -13.29 19.84
C PHE A 15 52.35 -14.79 20.15
N LEU A 16 51.13 -15.33 20.21
CA LEU A 16 50.89 -16.76 20.40
C LEU A 16 51.44 -17.60 19.26
N ILE A 17 51.30 -17.17 18.01
CA ILE A 17 51.87 -17.88 16.85
C ILE A 17 53.39 -17.95 16.98
N VAL A 18 54.06 -16.82 17.22
CA VAL A 18 55.52 -16.76 17.38
C VAL A 18 55.98 -17.61 18.56
N LEU A 19 55.27 -17.55 19.69
CA LEU A 19 55.59 -18.37 20.87
C LEU A 19 55.46 -19.86 20.57
N MET A 20 54.39 -20.28 19.90
CA MET A 20 54.13 -21.69 19.57
C MET A 20 55.15 -22.24 18.57
N THR A 21 55.52 -21.49 17.53
CA THR A 21 56.51 -21.95 16.56
C THR A 21 57.92 -21.98 17.15
N THR A 22 58.25 -21.01 18.02
CA THR A 22 59.52 -21.00 18.76
C THR A 22 59.58 -22.16 19.75
N TRP A 23 58.46 -22.48 20.41
CA TRP A 23 58.38 -23.64 21.30
C TRP A 23 58.48 -24.96 20.53
N ALA A 24 57.84 -25.05 19.37
CA ALA A 24 57.95 -26.19 18.47
C ALA A 24 59.39 -26.38 17.97
N ALA A 25 60.08 -25.30 17.61
CA ALA A 25 61.50 -25.34 17.22
C ALA A 25 62.38 -25.85 18.37
N THR A 26 62.12 -25.41 19.60
CA THR A 26 62.77 -25.91 20.81
C THR A 26 62.53 -27.41 21.00
N GLN A 27 61.27 -27.88 21.00
CA GLN A 27 61.01 -29.31 21.20
C GLN A 27 61.55 -30.16 20.06
N TRP A 28 61.46 -29.68 18.82
CA TRP A 28 62.01 -30.37 17.65
C TRP A 28 63.53 -30.55 17.76
N THR A 29 64.24 -29.48 18.13
CA THR A 29 65.70 -29.50 18.30
C THR A 29 66.10 -30.43 19.44
N ALA A 30 65.39 -30.38 20.57
CA ALA A 30 65.63 -31.27 21.70
C ALA A 30 65.42 -32.76 21.33
N TYR A 31 64.34 -33.04 20.60
CA TYR A 31 64.04 -34.38 20.10
C TYR A 31 65.11 -34.90 19.14
N ARG A 32 65.55 -34.07 18.19
CA ARG A 32 66.59 -34.45 17.21
C ARG A 32 67.97 -34.63 17.81
N LEU A 33 68.25 -33.98 18.95
CA LEU A 33 69.45 -34.18 19.74
C LEU A 33 69.29 -35.30 20.79
N GLY A 34 68.15 -35.99 20.82
CA GLY A 34 67.91 -37.14 21.70
C GLY A 34 67.78 -36.78 23.18
N PHE A 35 67.34 -35.55 23.50
CA PHE A 35 67.14 -35.08 24.87
C PHE A 35 68.37 -35.25 25.77
N GLN A 36 69.55 -34.97 25.20
CA GLN A 36 70.82 -35.09 25.90
C GLN A 36 70.86 -34.23 27.17
N PRO A 37 71.48 -34.71 28.27
CA PRO A 37 71.62 -33.95 29.52
C PRO A 37 72.28 -32.57 29.36
N GLN A 38 73.11 -32.41 28.33
CA GLN A 38 73.80 -31.16 27.99
C GLN A 38 72.85 -30.04 27.56
N LEU A 39 71.60 -30.36 27.16
CA LEU A 39 70.57 -29.36 26.85
C LEU A 39 70.00 -28.68 28.10
N GLY A 40 70.37 -29.15 29.30
CA GLY A 40 69.91 -28.67 30.58
C GLY A 40 68.70 -29.45 31.11
N LEU A 41 68.22 -29.04 32.29
CA LEU A 41 67.04 -29.65 32.89
C LEU A 41 65.77 -29.26 32.12
N PRO A 42 64.84 -30.21 31.86
CA PRO A 42 63.56 -29.88 31.27
C PRO A 42 62.76 -28.97 32.21
N TRP A 43 61.89 -28.15 31.64
CA TRP A 43 60.99 -27.30 32.39
C TRP A 43 59.95 -28.13 33.15
N PHE A 44 59.44 -29.18 32.52
CA PHE A 44 58.61 -30.23 33.10
C PHE A 44 58.60 -31.46 32.18
N GLU A 45 58.05 -32.57 32.66
CA GLU A 45 57.82 -33.76 31.83
C GLU A 45 56.32 -33.92 31.54
N LEU A 46 56.01 -34.28 30.29
CA LEU A 46 54.64 -34.54 29.85
C LEU A 46 54.60 -35.88 29.13
N ALA A 47 53.81 -36.84 29.64
CA ALA A 47 53.66 -38.18 29.06
C ALA A 47 55.00 -38.90 28.80
N GLY A 48 55.99 -38.70 29.67
CA GLY A 48 57.34 -39.28 29.55
C GLY A 48 58.29 -38.54 28.60
N TRP A 49 57.88 -37.37 28.07
CA TRP A 49 58.71 -36.53 27.22
C TRP A 49 59.18 -35.27 27.97
N PRO A 50 60.49 -34.97 27.98
CA PRO A 50 61.01 -33.74 28.57
C PRO A 50 60.61 -32.52 27.74
N ILE A 51 59.95 -31.55 28.37
CA ILE A 51 59.49 -30.31 27.73
C ILE A 51 60.40 -29.16 28.14
N TYR A 52 61.04 -28.54 27.15
CA TYR A 52 61.94 -27.39 27.37
C TYR A 52 61.26 -26.03 27.21
N TYR A 53 61.85 -25.00 27.84
CA TYR A 53 61.35 -23.62 27.81
C TYR A 53 61.48 -23.02 26.38
N PRO A 54 60.48 -22.33 25.81
CA PRO A 54 60.46 -21.96 24.38
C PRO A 54 61.72 -21.25 23.83
N PRO A 55 62.39 -20.33 24.54
CA PRO A 55 63.61 -19.69 24.04
C PRO A 55 64.88 -20.55 24.18
N ALA A 56 64.81 -21.75 24.78
CA ALA A 56 65.92 -22.71 24.92
C ALA A 56 66.67 -22.95 23.61
N PHE A 57 65.93 -23.03 22.49
CA PHE A 57 66.45 -23.13 21.15
C PHE A 57 67.57 -22.12 20.84
N PHE A 58 67.42 -20.85 21.20
CA PHE A 58 68.42 -19.83 20.85
C PHE A 58 69.73 -19.98 21.62
N TRP A 59 69.66 -20.36 22.90
CA TRP A 59 70.86 -20.64 23.68
C TRP A 59 71.57 -21.89 23.17
N TRP A 60 70.82 -22.95 22.86
CA TRP A 60 71.39 -24.16 22.28
C TRP A 60 72.01 -23.89 20.92
N TRP A 61 71.36 -23.07 20.10
CA TRP A 61 71.90 -22.70 18.81
C TRP A 61 73.22 -21.95 18.98
N TYR A 62 73.29 -20.96 19.86
CA TYR A 62 74.54 -20.22 20.11
C TYR A 62 75.71 -21.12 20.56
N PHE A 63 75.46 -22.08 21.45
CA PHE A 63 76.52 -22.92 22.02
C PHE A 63 76.84 -24.18 21.21
N TYR A 64 75.87 -24.74 20.48
CA TYR A 64 75.97 -26.07 19.90
C TYR A 64 75.84 -26.12 18.37
N ASP A 65 75.63 -24.99 17.68
CA ASP A 65 75.51 -24.93 16.21
C ASP A 65 76.63 -25.69 15.50
N ALA A 66 77.87 -25.47 15.94
CA ALA A 66 79.07 -26.03 15.33
C ALA A 66 79.09 -27.57 15.31
N TYR A 67 78.34 -28.23 16.19
CA TYR A 67 78.32 -29.69 16.32
C TYR A 67 77.19 -30.37 15.55
N ALA A 68 76.08 -29.67 15.33
CA ALA A 68 74.93 -30.20 14.59
C ALA A 68 74.23 -29.16 13.71
N PRO A 69 74.93 -28.53 12.73
CA PRO A 69 74.36 -27.42 11.96
C PRO A 69 73.03 -27.76 11.25
N PRO A 70 72.84 -28.95 10.64
CA PRO A 70 71.57 -29.27 9.96
C PRO A 70 70.35 -29.26 10.89
N ILE A 71 70.52 -29.68 12.15
CA ILE A 71 69.43 -29.75 13.13
C ILE A 71 68.99 -28.35 13.55
N PHE A 72 69.96 -27.45 13.79
CA PHE A 72 69.66 -26.06 14.15
C PHE A 72 69.09 -25.26 12.98
N ILE A 73 69.51 -25.54 11.73
CA ILE A 73 68.90 -24.95 10.54
C ILE A 73 67.43 -25.39 10.38
N GLU A 74 67.12 -26.68 10.57
CA GLU A 74 65.74 -27.15 10.55
C GLU A 74 64.89 -26.52 11.66
N GLY A 75 65.42 -26.44 12.89
CA GLY A 75 64.78 -25.72 13.99
C GLY A 75 64.57 -24.23 13.69
N ALA A 76 65.51 -23.60 12.98
CA ALA A 76 65.43 -22.22 12.55
C ALA A 76 64.29 -22.01 11.54
N TYR A 77 64.11 -22.92 10.58
CA TYR A 77 62.98 -22.88 9.66
C TYR A 77 61.65 -22.99 10.40
N ILE A 78 61.55 -23.86 11.41
CA ILE A 78 60.36 -23.98 12.25
C ILE A 78 60.11 -22.67 13.02
N ALA A 79 61.12 -22.10 13.67
CA ALA A 79 60.98 -20.85 14.40
C ALA A 79 60.59 -19.68 13.47
N ALA A 80 61.26 -19.55 12.32
CA ALA A 80 61.03 -18.50 11.34
C ALA A 80 59.65 -18.61 10.65
N SER A 81 59.11 -19.83 10.50
CA SER A 81 57.77 -20.04 9.94
C SER A 81 56.69 -19.25 10.69
N GLY A 82 56.83 -19.07 12.01
CA GLY A 82 55.91 -18.29 12.83
C GLY A 82 55.85 -16.81 12.45
N GLY A 83 56.96 -16.24 11.97
CA GLY A 83 56.99 -14.86 11.46
C GLY A 83 56.13 -14.71 10.21
N PHE A 84 56.29 -15.62 9.25
CA PHE A 84 55.50 -15.62 8.01
C PHE A 84 54.01 -15.91 8.26
N ILE A 85 53.70 -16.88 9.12
CA ILE A 85 52.31 -17.21 9.52
C ILE A 85 51.67 -16.00 10.22
N SER A 86 52.40 -15.34 11.13
CA SER A 86 51.91 -14.16 11.83
C SER A 86 51.59 -13.00 10.90
N ILE A 87 52.43 -12.74 9.89
CA ILE A 87 52.18 -11.72 8.87
C ILE A 87 50.90 -12.07 8.08
N ALA A 88 50.77 -13.31 7.61
CA ALA A 88 49.59 -13.74 6.87
C ALA A 88 48.30 -13.62 7.70
N VAL A 89 48.34 -14.02 8.97
CA VAL A 89 47.20 -13.94 9.90
C VAL A 89 46.86 -12.48 10.22
N ALA A 90 47.85 -11.62 10.45
CA ALA A 90 47.63 -10.20 10.71
C ALA A 90 47.01 -9.47 9.49
N ILE A 91 47.47 -9.78 8.28
CA ILE A 91 46.89 -9.26 7.02
C ILE A 91 45.45 -9.76 6.87
N GLY A 92 45.22 -11.07 7.08
CA GLY A 92 43.88 -11.66 7.00
C GLY A 92 42.88 -11.03 7.96
N MET A 93 43.25 -10.87 9.23
CA MET A 93 42.40 -10.21 10.23
C MET A 93 42.16 -8.74 9.92
N SER A 94 43.14 -8.04 9.33
CA SER A 94 42.98 -6.63 8.93
C SER A 94 42.02 -6.47 7.75
N VAL A 95 42.11 -7.37 6.75
CA VAL A 95 41.17 -7.39 5.61
C VAL A 95 39.76 -7.74 6.06
N TRP A 96 39.59 -8.73 6.95
CA TRP A 96 38.29 -9.11 7.49
C TRP A 96 37.64 -7.95 8.25
N ARG A 97 38.39 -7.27 9.11
CA ARG A 97 37.90 -6.10 9.84
C ARG A 97 37.59 -4.91 8.93
N ALA A 98 38.38 -4.66 7.88
CA ALA A 98 38.08 -3.61 6.91
C ALA A 98 36.75 -3.89 6.18
N ARG A 99 36.38 -5.16 5.99
CA ARG A 99 35.05 -5.55 5.48
C ARG A 99 33.94 -5.32 6.51
N GLU A 100 34.17 -5.60 7.79
CA GLU A 100 33.21 -5.26 8.85
C GLU A 100 33.02 -3.74 9.03
N ALA A 101 34.11 -2.97 8.92
CA ALA A 101 34.03 -1.51 9.00
C ALA A 101 33.18 -0.93 7.87
N LYS A 102 33.21 -1.51 6.65
CA LYS A 102 32.28 -1.12 5.59
C LYS A 102 30.80 -1.33 5.93
N ASN A 103 30.48 -2.10 6.97
CA ASN A 103 29.14 -2.30 7.50
C ASN A 103 28.87 -1.46 8.75
N ALA A 104 29.58 -0.34 8.96
CA ALA A 104 29.33 0.51 10.12
C ALA A 104 27.97 1.24 10.00
N GLU A 105 26.94 0.72 10.65
CA GLU A 105 25.57 1.25 10.68
C GLU A 105 25.37 2.36 11.73
N THR A 106 26.45 3.00 12.20
CA THR A 106 26.47 3.83 13.43
C THR A 106 25.43 4.96 13.47
N PHE A 107 25.09 5.56 12.33
CA PHE A 107 24.10 6.66 12.21
C PHE A 107 22.89 6.28 11.35
N GLY A 108 22.75 5.00 11.00
CA GLY A 108 21.66 4.48 10.19
C GLY A 108 22.13 3.49 9.13
N SER A 109 21.27 2.50 8.87
CA SER A 109 21.50 1.37 7.96
C SER A 109 20.66 1.44 6.68
N ALA A 110 19.93 2.53 6.45
CA ALA A 110 19.13 2.69 5.25
C ALA A 110 20.03 2.67 4.01
N ARG A 111 19.66 1.89 3.00
CA ARG A 111 20.35 1.84 1.72
C ARG A 111 19.41 1.43 0.61
N TRP A 112 19.80 1.73 -0.62
CA TRP A 112 19.10 1.22 -1.79
C TRP A 112 19.22 -0.30 -1.88
N ALA A 113 18.15 -0.93 -2.36
CA ALA A 113 18.12 -2.37 -2.57
C ALA A 113 19.08 -2.78 -3.70
N ILE A 114 19.75 -3.91 -3.53
CA ILE A 114 20.56 -4.52 -4.60
C ILE A 114 19.72 -5.52 -5.42
N ALA A 115 20.18 -5.87 -6.62
CA ALA A 115 19.45 -6.75 -7.55
C ALA A 115 18.96 -8.06 -6.91
N GLY A 116 19.77 -8.69 -6.05
CA GLY A 116 19.39 -9.91 -5.34
C GLY A 116 18.21 -9.72 -4.38
N GLU A 117 18.12 -8.55 -3.73
CA GLU A 117 17.01 -8.22 -2.83
C GLU A 117 15.75 -7.85 -3.60
N VAL A 118 15.89 -7.13 -4.72
CA VAL A 118 14.78 -6.83 -5.63
C VAL A 118 14.17 -8.13 -6.17
N HIS A 119 15.02 -9.10 -6.54
CA HIS A 119 14.58 -10.43 -6.97
C HIS A 119 13.93 -11.21 -5.82
N ALA A 120 14.54 -11.24 -4.64
CA ALA A 120 14.00 -11.93 -3.46
C ALA A 120 12.65 -11.34 -3.00
N ALA A 121 12.45 -10.04 -3.17
CA ALA A 121 11.18 -9.35 -2.93
C ALA A 121 10.10 -9.63 -3.99
N GLY A 122 10.42 -10.42 -5.03
CA GLY A 122 9.49 -10.78 -6.10
C GLY A 122 9.13 -9.64 -7.06
N LEU A 123 9.89 -8.54 -7.05
CA LEU A 123 9.55 -7.32 -7.80
C LEU A 123 9.83 -7.41 -9.31
N LEU A 124 10.56 -8.43 -9.75
CA LEU A 124 10.90 -8.66 -11.17
C LEU A 124 9.92 -9.60 -11.88
N GLY A 125 8.79 -9.91 -11.24
CA GLY A 125 7.72 -10.72 -11.82
C GLY A 125 7.05 -10.07 -13.04
N VAL A 126 6.32 -10.88 -13.80
CA VAL A 126 5.57 -10.44 -14.99
C VAL A 126 4.21 -9.81 -14.65
N ASP A 127 3.63 -10.22 -13.51
CA ASP A 127 2.31 -9.81 -13.06
C ASP A 127 2.38 -8.66 -12.03
N GLY A 128 1.22 -8.05 -11.77
CA GLY A 128 1.05 -6.99 -10.79
C GLY A 128 1.05 -5.58 -11.37
N VAL A 129 0.98 -4.60 -10.46
CA VAL A 129 1.02 -3.18 -10.84
C VAL A 129 2.46 -2.72 -10.99
N VAL A 130 2.71 -1.84 -11.96
CA VAL A 130 4.05 -1.32 -12.25
C VAL A 130 4.38 -0.20 -11.26
N LEU A 131 5.53 -0.32 -10.61
CA LEU A 131 6.06 0.63 -9.63
C LEU A 131 7.19 1.51 -10.21
N GLY A 132 7.84 1.06 -11.28
CA GLY A 132 8.96 1.75 -11.89
C GLY A 132 9.83 0.80 -12.69
N LYS A 133 11.13 1.13 -12.79
CA LYS A 133 12.12 0.36 -13.53
C LYS A 133 13.41 0.25 -12.72
N PHE A 134 14.01 -0.94 -12.71
CA PHE A 134 15.33 -1.19 -12.18
C PHE A 134 16.21 -1.69 -13.34
N ASP A 135 17.22 -0.91 -13.73
CA ASP A 135 18.03 -1.10 -14.93
C ASP A 135 17.20 -1.29 -16.21
N ARG A 136 17.04 -2.54 -16.66
CA ARG A 136 16.28 -2.92 -17.86
C ARG A 136 14.92 -3.53 -17.55
N ASP A 137 14.66 -3.87 -16.30
CA ASP A 137 13.48 -4.62 -15.88
C ASP A 137 12.44 -3.72 -15.22
N TYR A 138 11.17 -4.03 -15.44
CA TYR A 138 10.08 -3.35 -14.74
C TYR A 138 9.97 -3.87 -13.31
N LEU A 139 9.87 -2.95 -12.36
CA LEU A 139 9.48 -3.27 -10.99
C LEU A 139 7.97 -3.40 -10.94
N ARG A 140 7.47 -4.57 -10.54
CA ARG A 140 6.06 -4.85 -10.38
C ARG A 140 5.76 -5.37 -9.00
N HIS A 141 4.57 -5.06 -8.53
CA HIS A 141 4.12 -5.54 -7.24
C HIS A 141 2.75 -6.23 -7.39
N ASP A 142 2.78 -7.55 -7.28
CA ASP A 142 1.61 -8.42 -7.39
C ASP A 142 1.00 -8.81 -6.03
N GLY A 143 1.57 -8.30 -4.93
CA GLY A 143 1.05 -8.54 -3.59
C GLY A 143 -0.34 -7.93 -3.34
N PRO A 144 -0.99 -8.28 -2.22
CA PRO A 144 -2.27 -7.71 -1.83
C PRO A 144 -2.17 -6.25 -1.35
N GLU A 145 -0.96 -5.79 -1.00
CA GLU A 145 -0.71 -4.49 -0.40
C GLU A 145 -1.12 -3.33 -1.31
N HIS A 146 -1.58 -2.23 -0.72
CA HIS A 146 -1.99 -1.05 -1.48
C HIS A 146 -0.81 -0.16 -1.83
N VAL A 147 -0.92 0.51 -2.98
CA VAL A 147 0.11 1.41 -3.50
C VAL A 147 -0.36 2.85 -3.37
N LEU A 148 0.48 3.71 -2.80
CA LEU A 148 0.29 5.15 -2.79
C LEU A 148 1.43 5.81 -3.58
N CYS A 149 1.06 6.62 -4.58
CA CYS A 149 2.01 7.33 -5.42
C CYS A 149 1.90 8.85 -5.25
N PHE A 150 3.03 9.49 -4.95
CA PHE A 150 3.18 10.95 -4.92
C PHE A 150 3.85 11.41 -6.20
N ALA A 151 3.08 12.06 -7.07
CA ALA A 151 3.54 12.43 -8.39
C ALA A 151 3.00 13.80 -8.81
N PRO A 152 3.83 14.86 -8.80
CA PRO A 152 3.43 16.17 -9.29
C PRO A 152 2.92 16.14 -10.74
N THR A 153 2.25 17.21 -11.15
CA THR A 153 1.78 17.34 -12.53
C THR A 153 2.97 17.26 -13.51
N ARG A 154 2.75 16.60 -14.66
CA ARG A 154 3.77 16.41 -15.72
C ARG A 154 5.03 15.63 -15.29
N SER A 155 4.96 14.85 -14.21
CA SER A 155 6.04 13.97 -13.73
C SER A 155 6.23 12.67 -14.55
N GLY A 156 5.32 12.37 -15.48
CA GLY A 156 5.33 11.12 -16.25
C GLY A 156 4.62 9.94 -15.58
N LYS A 157 3.90 10.14 -14.47
CA LYS A 157 3.14 9.06 -13.79
C LYS A 157 2.22 8.25 -14.70
N GLY A 158 1.58 8.91 -15.67
CA GLY A 158 0.67 8.28 -16.63
C GLY A 158 1.38 7.24 -17.51
N VAL A 159 2.48 7.64 -18.16
CA VAL A 159 3.28 6.77 -19.04
C VAL A 159 4.18 5.80 -18.27
N GLY A 160 4.57 6.14 -17.05
CA GLY A 160 5.50 5.35 -16.24
C GLY A 160 4.85 4.30 -15.36
N LEU A 161 3.64 4.57 -14.85
CA LEU A 161 2.97 3.71 -13.86
C LEU A 161 1.56 3.32 -14.27
N VAL A 162 0.70 4.30 -14.58
CA VAL A 162 -0.75 4.08 -14.77
C VAL A 162 -1.01 3.21 -16.00
N VAL A 163 -0.59 3.68 -17.18
CA VAL A 163 -0.79 2.98 -18.44
C VAL A 163 -0.12 1.60 -18.42
N PRO A 164 1.17 1.46 -18.04
CA PRO A 164 1.79 0.14 -17.92
C PRO A 164 1.03 -0.81 -16.99
N SER A 165 0.60 -0.33 -15.81
CA SER A 165 -0.16 -1.16 -14.86
C SER A 165 -1.49 -1.62 -15.46
N LEU A 166 -2.22 -0.76 -16.16
CA LEU A 166 -3.48 -1.15 -16.81
C LEU A 166 -3.26 -2.13 -17.95
N LEU A 167 -2.13 -2.06 -18.65
CA LEU A 167 -1.80 -3.00 -19.73
C LEU A 167 -1.30 -4.36 -19.22
N THR A 168 -0.72 -4.42 -18.02
CA THR A 168 -0.18 -5.69 -17.46
C THR A 168 -1.10 -6.34 -16.42
N TRP A 169 -1.98 -5.58 -15.77
CA TRP A 169 -2.86 -6.13 -14.73
C TRP A 169 -3.84 -7.17 -15.32
N PRO A 170 -3.80 -8.44 -14.87
CA PRO A 170 -4.60 -9.50 -15.48
C PRO A 170 -6.07 -9.49 -15.01
N GLY A 171 -6.35 -8.91 -13.84
CA GLY A 171 -7.67 -8.93 -13.22
C GLY A 171 -8.63 -7.87 -13.73
N SER A 172 -9.75 -7.73 -13.02
CA SER A 172 -10.70 -6.64 -13.20
C SER A 172 -10.10 -5.31 -12.71
N ALA A 173 -10.57 -4.20 -13.24
CA ALA A 173 -10.12 -2.88 -12.79
C ALA A 173 -11.25 -1.85 -12.82
N ILE A 174 -11.26 -0.96 -11.83
CA ILE A 174 -12.02 0.29 -11.86
C ILE A 174 -11.01 1.43 -11.91
N VAL A 175 -11.13 2.26 -12.93
CA VAL A 175 -10.18 3.33 -13.24
C VAL A 175 -10.89 4.66 -13.11
N HIS A 176 -10.53 5.45 -12.11
CA HIS A 176 -10.94 6.85 -12.05
C HIS A 176 -10.01 7.67 -12.95
N ASP A 177 -10.57 8.29 -13.99
CA ASP A 177 -9.82 8.95 -15.05
C ASP A 177 -10.41 10.34 -15.36
N ILE A 178 -9.87 11.37 -14.72
CA ILE A 178 -10.34 12.76 -14.88
C ILE A 178 -10.09 13.28 -16.31
N LYS A 179 -9.14 12.71 -17.07
CA LYS A 179 -8.75 13.25 -18.38
C LYS A 179 -9.24 12.41 -19.56
N GLY A 180 -9.73 11.19 -19.31
CA GLY A 180 -10.05 10.23 -20.37
C GLY A 180 -8.81 9.67 -21.08
N GLU A 181 -7.60 10.00 -20.62
CA GLU A 181 -6.33 9.56 -21.22
C GLU A 181 -6.15 8.05 -21.02
N ASN A 182 -6.50 7.53 -19.84
CA ASN A 182 -6.38 6.11 -19.53
C ASN A 182 -7.37 5.30 -20.38
N TRP A 183 -8.62 5.76 -20.51
CA TRP A 183 -9.59 5.16 -21.42
C TRP A 183 -9.04 5.09 -22.85
N THR A 184 -8.61 6.24 -23.39
CA THR A 184 -8.16 6.37 -24.78
C THR A 184 -6.97 5.45 -25.09
N LEU A 185 -6.02 5.35 -24.16
CA LEU A 185 -4.77 4.60 -24.38
C LEU A 185 -4.92 3.09 -24.11
N THR A 186 -5.78 2.68 -23.17
CA THR A 186 -5.75 1.30 -22.63
C THR A 186 -7.01 0.48 -22.91
N ALA A 187 -8.16 1.11 -23.16
CA ALA A 187 -9.44 0.40 -23.33
C ALA A 187 -9.39 -0.63 -24.47
N GLY A 188 -8.79 -0.28 -25.61
CA GLY A 188 -8.69 -1.18 -26.76
C GLY A 188 -7.85 -2.44 -26.50
N TYR A 189 -6.80 -2.34 -25.68
CA TYR A 189 -6.00 -3.50 -25.27
C TYR A 189 -6.73 -4.33 -24.22
N ARG A 190 -7.34 -3.67 -23.21
CA ARG A 190 -8.14 -4.33 -22.17
C ARG A 190 -9.33 -5.10 -22.77
N ALA A 191 -9.94 -4.60 -23.84
CA ALA A 191 -11.04 -5.25 -24.54
C ALA A 191 -10.66 -6.60 -25.16
N ARG A 192 -9.36 -6.87 -25.38
CA ARG A 192 -8.87 -8.19 -25.83
C ARG A 192 -8.88 -9.24 -24.71
N HIS A 193 -8.92 -8.80 -23.45
CA HIS A 193 -8.83 -9.66 -22.26
C HIS A 193 -10.18 -9.85 -21.58
N GLY A 194 -11.11 -8.92 -21.76
CA GLY A 194 -12.43 -9.01 -21.17
C GLY A 194 -13.31 -7.80 -21.48
N ARG A 195 -14.37 -7.64 -20.69
CA ARG A 195 -15.36 -6.58 -20.92
C ARG A 195 -14.79 -5.22 -20.53
N VAL A 196 -15.05 -4.20 -21.34
CA VAL A 196 -14.64 -2.82 -21.06
C VAL A 196 -15.86 -1.92 -21.07
N LEU A 197 -15.99 -1.09 -20.03
CA LEU A 197 -17.12 -0.21 -19.77
C LEU A 197 -16.60 1.21 -19.57
N LEU A 198 -17.28 2.17 -20.18
CA LEU A 198 -17.08 3.60 -19.95
C LEU A 198 -18.31 4.13 -19.22
N PHE A 199 -18.14 4.65 -18.02
CA PHE A 199 -19.15 5.45 -17.35
C PHE A 199 -18.70 6.90 -17.35
N ASP A 200 -19.49 7.75 -18.01
CA ASP A 200 -19.29 9.19 -18.04
C ASP A 200 -20.64 9.85 -17.78
N PRO A 201 -20.82 10.52 -16.62
CA PRO A 201 -22.10 11.09 -16.21
C PRO A 201 -22.58 12.23 -17.12
N THR A 202 -21.71 12.73 -18.00
CA THR A 202 -22.00 13.81 -18.95
C THR A 202 -22.18 13.32 -20.39
N ASN A 203 -22.17 12.00 -20.60
CA ASN A 203 -22.29 11.40 -21.92
C ASN A 203 -23.38 10.33 -21.95
N THR A 204 -24.49 10.63 -22.63
CA THR A 204 -25.66 9.73 -22.76
C THR A 204 -25.37 8.41 -23.47
N LYS A 205 -24.24 8.32 -24.19
CA LYS A 205 -23.78 7.08 -24.84
C LYS A 205 -22.91 6.21 -23.93
N SER A 206 -22.57 6.67 -22.73
CA SER A 206 -21.82 5.88 -21.76
C SER A 206 -22.66 4.72 -21.20
N ALA A 207 -22.00 3.72 -20.64
CA ALA A 207 -22.66 2.57 -20.03
C ALA A 207 -23.42 3.00 -18.77
N ALA A 208 -24.74 2.99 -18.82
CA ALA A 208 -25.60 3.53 -17.79
C ALA A 208 -25.48 2.76 -16.46
N TYR A 209 -25.61 3.48 -15.36
CA TYR A 209 -25.64 2.90 -14.01
C TYR A 209 -26.61 3.68 -13.13
N ASN A 210 -27.64 3.00 -12.65
CA ASN A 210 -28.61 3.52 -11.70
C ASN A 210 -28.24 3.03 -10.28
N PRO A 211 -27.76 3.92 -9.38
CA PRO A 211 -27.39 3.55 -8.02
C PRO A 211 -28.53 2.91 -7.21
N LEU A 212 -29.79 3.25 -7.51
CA LEU A 212 -30.94 2.72 -6.79
C LEU A 212 -31.24 1.26 -7.14
N LEU A 213 -30.80 0.77 -8.31
CA LEU A 213 -31.01 -0.64 -8.70
C LEU A 213 -30.01 -1.60 -8.04
N GLU A 214 -29.00 -1.09 -7.34
CA GLU A 214 -28.11 -1.90 -6.50
C GLU A 214 -28.69 -2.15 -5.10
N VAL A 215 -29.77 -1.45 -4.72
CA VAL A 215 -30.47 -1.66 -3.45
C VAL A 215 -31.12 -3.04 -3.44
N ARG A 216 -30.77 -3.87 -2.45
CA ARG A 216 -31.39 -5.18 -2.24
C ARG A 216 -32.65 -5.05 -1.40
N ARG A 217 -33.82 -5.26 -2.02
CA ARG A 217 -35.10 -5.25 -1.32
C ARG A 217 -35.19 -6.34 -0.26
N GLY A 218 -35.93 -6.07 0.81
CA GLY A 218 -36.05 -6.95 1.97
C GLY A 218 -35.06 -6.57 3.07
N GLU A 219 -34.39 -7.56 3.67
CA GLU A 219 -33.58 -7.41 4.89
C GLU A 219 -32.54 -6.27 4.83
N TRP A 220 -31.93 -6.03 3.67
CA TRP A 220 -30.80 -5.10 3.51
C TRP A 220 -31.20 -3.70 3.03
N GLU A 221 -32.45 -3.49 2.65
CA GLU A 221 -32.84 -2.32 1.85
C GLU A 221 -32.66 -0.99 2.58
N VAL A 222 -33.00 -0.96 3.87
CA VAL A 222 -32.86 0.24 4.71
C VAL A 222 -31.39 0.61 4.83
N ARG A 223 -30.51 -0.38 5.07
CA ARG A 223 -29.06 -0.16 5.16
C ARG A 223 -28.49 0.33 3.84
N ASP A 224 -28.87 -0.30 2.72
CA ASP A 224 -28.39 0.06 1.39
C ASP A 224 -28.84 1.48 1.02
N VAL A 225 -30.08 1.86 1.32
CA VAL A 225 -30.60 3.22 1.09
C VAL A 225 -29.97 4.25 2.03
N GLN A 226 -29.74 3.93 3.30
CA GLN A 226 -29.01 4.81 4.22
C GLN A 226 -27.60 5.13 3.70
N ASN A 227 -26.87 4.12 3.19
CA ASN A 227 -25.55 4.35 2.60
C ASN A 227 -25.59 5.27 1.37
N ILE A 228 -26.67 5.22 0.58
CA ILE A 228 -26.87 6.15 -0.55
C ILE A 228 -27.15 7.55 0.00
N ALA A 229 -28.09 7.68 0.94
CA ALA A 229 -28.46 8.94 1.54
C ALA A 229 -27.27 9.63 2.25
N ASP A 230 -26.41 8.87 2.91
CA ASP A 230 -25.20 9.36 3.57
C ASP A 230 -24.26 10.11 2.60
N ILE A 231 -24.09 9.59 1.38
CA ILE A 231 -23.27 10.24 0.34
C ILE A 231 -24.01 11.43 -0.29
N LEU A 232 -25.32 11.34 -0.44
CA LEU A 232 -26.12 12.44 -1.01
C LEU A 232 -26.11 13.68 -0.11
N VAL A 233 -26.22 13.49 1.22
CA VAL A 233 -26.21 14.61 2.18
C VAL A 233 -24.82 15.13 2.51
N ASP A 234 -23.76 14.39 2.13
CA ASP A 234 -22.36 14.83 2.24
C ASP A 234 -21.62 14.69 0.89
N PRO A 235 -21.97 15.53 -0.10
CA PRO A 235 -21.41 15.44 -1.45
C PRO A 235 -19.90 15.66 -1.49
N GLU A 236 -19.33 16.38 -0.51
CA GLU A 236 -17.89 16.70 -0.43
C GLU A 236 -17.10 15.76 0.50
N GLY A 237 -17.76 15.07 1.42
CA GLY A 237 -17.11 14.24 2.44
C GLY A 237 -16.51 15.03 3.59
N SER A 238 -16.89 16.30 3.74
CA SER A 238 -16.25 17.23 4.66
C SER A 238 -17.07 17.49 5.92
N LEU A 239 -18.24 16.86 6.08
CA LEU A 239 -19.11 17.10 7.23
C LEU A 239 -18.59 16.33 8.45
N GLU A 240 -17.91 17.02 9.37
CA GLU A 240 -17.55 16.43 10.68
C GLU A 240 -18.79 16.11 11.53
N LYS A 241 -19.84 16.93 11.41
CA LYS A 241 -21.11 16.73 12.11
C LYS A 241 -22.27 17.29 11.31
N ARG A 242 -23.28 16.45 11.08
CA ARG A 242 -24.52 16.87 10.42
C ARG A 242 -25.30 17.86 11.27
N ASN A 243 -25.73 18.97 10.66
CA ASN A 243 -26.69 19.88 11.27
C ASN A 243 -28.12 19.28 11.29
N HIS A 244 -29.05 19.97 11.94
CA HIS A 244 -30.44 19.51 12.07
C HIS A 244 -31.13 19.31 10.71
N TRP A 245 -30.90 20.22 9.76
CA TRP A 245 -31.47 20.18 8.42
C TRP A 245 -30.94 18.98 7.63
N GLU A 246 -29.65 18.70 7.69
CA GLU A 246 -29.01 17.55 7.05
C GLU A 246 -29.49 16.23 7.66
N LYS A 247 -29.63 16.13 8.99
CA LYS A 247 -30.16 14.93 9.65
C LYS A 247 -31.61 14.65 9.24
N THR A 248 -32.45 15.67 9.23
CA THR A 248 -33.86 15.52 8.86
C THR A 248 -34.01 15.25 7.35
N SER A 249 -33.21 15.92 6.51
CA SER A 249 -33.17 15.68 5.06
C SER A 249 -32.68 14.28 4.73
N HIS A 250 -31.70 13.77 5.48
CA HIS A 250 -31.26 12.39 5.38
C HIS A 250 -32.43 11.41 5.65
N ALA A 251 -33.17 11.59 6.75
CA ALA A 251 -34.33 10.75 7.06
C ALA A 251 -35.42 10.83 5.96
N LEU A 252 -35.69 12.02 5.44
CA LEU A 252 -36.60 12.23 4.31
C LEU A 252 -36.12 11.49 3.06
N LEU A 253 -34.84 11.62 2.68
CA LEU A 253 -34.27 10.95 1.51
C LEU A 253 -34.34 9.42 1.64
N VAL A 254 -34.05 8.87 2.82
CA VAL A 254 -34.20 7.42 3.06
C VAL A 254 -35.63 6.96 2.81
N GLY A 255 -36.62 7.66 3.40
CA GLY A 255 -38.03 7.35 3.21
C GLY A 255 -38.48 7.50 1.75
N ALA A 256 -38.06 8.58 1.08
CA ALA A 256 -38.44 8.89 -0.29
C ALA A 256 -37.83 7.92 -1.30
N ILE A 257 -36.55 7.55 -1.15
CA ILE A 257 -35.90 6.55 -2.00
C ILE A 257 -36.59 5.20 -1.89
N LEU A 258 -36.87 4.74 -0.65
CA LEU A 258 -37.62 3.50 -0.43
C LEU A 258 -39.03 3.57 -1.04
N HIS A 259 -39.74 4.67 -0.84
CA HIS A 259 -41.06 4.88 -1.44
C HIS A 259 -41.01 4.76 -2.96
N VAL A 260 -40.08 5.46 -3.60
CA VAL A 260 -39.90 5.43 -5.06
C VAL A 260 -39.59 4.02 -5.56
N LEU A 261 -38.72 3.27 -4.86
CA LEU A 261 -38.42 1.89 -5.22
C LEU A 261 -39.69 1.02 -5.20
N TYR A 262 -40.53 1.14 -4.17
CA TYR A 262 -41.71 0.29 -4.02
C TYR A 262 -42.93 0.74 -4.86
N ALA A 263 -43.19 2.03 -4.95
CA ALA A 263 -44.48 2.56 -5.38
C ALA A 263 -44.45 3.32 -6.71
N GLU A 264 -43.32 3.92 -7.08
CA GLU A 264 -43.25 4.80 -8.24
C GLU A 264 -42.74 4.08 -9.50
N ALA A 265 -43.14 4.58 -10.67
CA ALA A 265 -42.71 4.01 -11.95
C ALA A 265 -41.22 4.31 -12.23
N ASP A 266 -40.81 5.56 -12.04
CA ASP A 266 -39.43 6.03 -12.25
C ASP A 266 -38.57 5.78 -11.01
N LYS A 267 -37.87 4.64 -11.01
CA LYS A 267 -37.03 4.15 -9.90
C LYS A 267 -35.61 4.70 -9.98
N THR A 268 -35.46 6.00 -10.15
CA THR A 268 -34.17 6.69 -10.30
C THR A 268 -34.05 7.82 -9.29
N LEU A 269 -32.84 8.37 -9.10
CA LEU A 269 -32.66 9.58 -8.28
C LEU A 269 -33.36 10.80 -8.90
N ALA A 270 -33.49 10.84 -10.23
CA ALA A 270 -34.33 11.82 -10.91
C ALA A 270 -35.81 11.65 -10.55
N GLY A 271 -36.29 10.40 -10.48
CA GLY A 271 -37.63 10.04 -10.01
C GLY A 271 -37.89 10.44 -8.56
N VAL A 272 -36.91 10.29 -7.67
CA VAL A 272 -36.98 10.79 -6.28
C VAL A 272 -37.12 12.31 -6.24
N ALA A 273 -36.33 13.03 -7.04
CA ALA A 273 -36.46 14.48 -7.15
C ALA A 273 -37.84 14.87 -7.68
N GLY A 274 -38.31 14.20 -8.74
CA GLY A 274 -39.63 14.43 -9.33
C GLY A 274 -40.78 14.17 -8.37
N PHE A 275 -40.69 13.12 -7.55
CA PHE A 275 -41.67 12.79 -6.52
C PHE A 275 -41.75 13.84 -5.41
N LEU A 276 -40.60 14.32 -4.93
CA LEU A 276 -40.53 15.32 -3.86
C LEU A 276 -40.88 16.74 -4.31
N SER A 277 -40.73 17.04 -5.61
CA SER A 277 -40.98 18.37 -6.17
C SER A 277 -42.14 18.41 -7.19
N ASP A 278 -43.09 17.49 -7.13
CA ASP A 278 -44.24 17.48 -8.04
C ASP A 278 -45.11 18.74 -7.82
N PRO A 279 -45.18 19.69 -8.78
CA PRO A 279 -45.95 20.92 -8.62
C PRO A 279 -47.46 20.67 -8.53
N LYS A 280 -47.93 19.47 -8.94
CA LYS A 280 -49.35 19.09 -8.86
C LYS A 280 -49.72 18.53 -7.49
N ARG A 281 -48.75 18.27 -6.61
CA ARG A 281 -48.95 17.61 -5.33
C ARG A 281 -48.29 18.41 -4.20
N PRO A 282 -49.08 18.98 -3.26
CA PRO A 282 -48.53 19.58 -2.06
C PRO A 282 -47.70 18.56 -1.26
N ILE A 283 -46.65 19.03 -0.57
CA ILE A 283 -45.74 18.14 0.16
C ILE A 283 -46.46 17.29 1.21
N GLU A 284 -47.51 17.81 1.84
CA GLU A 284 -48.32 17.09 2.82
C GLU A 284 -49.04 15.90 2.18
N SER A 285 -49.49 16.06 0.93
CA SER A 285 -50.11 14.98 0.15
C SER A 285 -49.07 13.95 -0.28
N THR A 286 -47.85 14.37 -0.62
CA THR A 286 -46.71 13.49 -0.90
C THR A 286 -46.36 12.63 0.33
N LEU A 287 -46.23 13.26 1.49
CA LEU A 287 -45.94 12.56 2.76
C LEU A 287 -47.11 11.65 3.18
N ALA A 288 -48.35 12.08 2.96
CA ALA A 288 -49.52 11.22 3.19
C ALA A 288 -49.52 10.00 2.26
N ALA A 289 -49.11 10.14 1.00
CA ALA A 289 -48.95 9.02 0.08
C ALA A 289 -47.87 8.03 0.57
N MET A 290 -46.74 8.53 1.06
CA MET A 290 -45.70 7.71 1.71
C MET A 290 -46.23 6.94 2.92
N MET A 291 -47.14 7.51 3.72
CA MET A 291 -47.71 6.81 4.88
C MET A 291 -48.79 5.79 4.53
N LYS A 292 -49.58 6.04 3.48
CA LYS A 292 -50.77 5.23 3.15
C LYS A 292 -50.50 4.11 2.16
N THR A 293 -49.43 4.21 1.38
CA THR A 293 -49.12 3.21 0.34
C THR A 293 -48.75 1.87 0.98
N ALA A 294 -49.35 0.79 0.50
CA ALA A 294 -49.11 -0.58 0.96
C ALA A 294 -47.85 -1.18 0.29
N HIS A 295 -46.69 -0.67 0.68
CA HIS A 295 -45.39 -1.06 0.12
C HIS A 295 -45.10 -2.56 0.28
N LEU A 296 -45.59 -3.17 1.36
CA LEU A 296 -45.35 -4.57 1.72
C LEU A 296 -46.58 -5.46 1.47
N GLY A 297 -47.45 -5.05 0.54
CA GLY A 297 -48.69 -5.78 0.26
C GLY A 297 -49.62 -5.81 1.48
N GLU A 298 -50.04 -7.00 1.89
CA GLU A 298 -50.97 -7.18 3.02
C GLU A 298 -50.40 -6.70 4.37
N ALA A 299 -49.07 -6.70 4.52
CA ALA A 299 -48.41 -6.16 5.72
C ALA A 299 -48.49 -4.63 5.82
N GLY A 300 -49.00 -3.96 4.77
CA GLY A 300 -49.27 -2.52 4.78
C GLY A 300 -48.06 -1.64 4.47
N PRO A 301 -48.03 -0.40 5.00
CA PRO A 301 -46.94 0.54 4.75
C PRO A 301 -45.61 0.09 5.36
N HIS A 302 -44.51 0.30 4.62
CA HIS A 302 -43.18 0.04 5.16
C HIS A 302 -42.90 0.96 6.36
N PRO A 303 -42.48 0.42 7.52
CA PRO A 303 -42.40 1.18 8.78
C PRO A 303 -41.44 2.38 8.71
N VAL A 304 -40.27 2.21 8.07
CA VAL A 304 -39.29 3.32 7.89
C VAL A 304 -39.86 4.44 7.03
N ILE A 305 -40.56 4.12 5.93
CA ILE A 305 -41.19 5.11 5.04
C ILE A 305 -42.26 5.89 5.81
N ALA A 306 -43.14 5.18 6.51
CA ALA A 306 -44.21 5.79 7.30
C ALA A 306 -43.65 6.65 8.45
N SER A 307 -42.55 6.23 9.09
CA SER A 307 -41.89 7.00 10.15
C SER A 307 -41.28 8.30 9.63
N ALA A 308 -40.52 8.24 8.53
CA ALA A 308 -39.90 9.42 7.92
C ALA A 308 -40.95 10.45 7.50
N ALA A 309 -42.06 10.00 6.90
CA ALA A 309 -43.16 10.87 6.52
C ALA A 309 -43.89 11.49 7.73
N ARG A 310 -44.16 10.69 8.77
CA ARG A 310 -44.82 11.18 10.01
C ARG A 310 -43.95 12.20 10.75
N GLU A 311 -42.65 11.96 10.82
CA GLU A 311 -41.71 12.88 11.46
C GLU A 311 -41.77 14.27 10.80
N LEU A 312 -41.83 14.31 9.46
CA LEU A 312 -41.87 15.57 8.72
C LEU A 312 -43.26 16.24 8.77
N LEU A 313 -44.34 15.46 8.84
CA LEU A 313 -45.71 15.99 9.01
C LEU A 313 -45.94 16.60 10.41
N ASN A 314 -45.23 16.11 11.43
CA ASN A 314 -45.32 16.64 12.79
C ASN A 314 -44.54 17.95 12.99
N LYS A 315 -43.82 18.42 11.96
CA LYS A 315 -43.07 19.68 11.98
C LYS A 315 -43.91 20.85 11.47
N SER A 316 -43.54 22.05 11.87
CA SER A 316 -44.14 23.28 11.35
C SER A 316 -43.93 23.42 9.84
N ASP A 317 -44.82 24.12 9.14
CA ASP A 317 -44.75 24.29 7.68
C ASP A 317 -43.42 24.91 7.21
N ASN A 318 -42.88 25.86 7.98
CA ASN A 318 -41.59 26.49 7.71
C ASN A 318 -40.43 25.50 7.87
N GLU A 319 -40.43 24.69 8.92
CA GLU A 319 -39.39 23.67 9.12
C GLU A 319 -39.50 22.58 8.04
N ARG A 320 -40.72 22.12 7.73
CA ARG A 320 -40.95 21.15 6.64
C ARG A 320 -40.42 21.67 5.30
N SER A 321 -40.70 22.92 4.97
CA SER A 321 -40.22 23.57 3.74
C SER A 321 -38.69 23.68 3.72
N GLY A 322 -38.06 24.03 4.84
CA GLY A 322 -36.59 24.08 4.96
C GLY A 322 -35.92 22.72 4.76
N VAL A 323 -36.49 21.66 5.34
CA VAL A 323 -36.02 20.27 5.13
C VAL A 323 -36.16 19.86 3.67
N LEU A 324 -37.32 20.11 3.04
CA LEU A 324 -37.53 19.79 1.63
C LEU A 324 -36.54 20.53 0.72
N SER A 325 -36.36 21.83 0.94
CA SER A 325 -35.41 22.64 0.16
C SER A 325 -33.97 22.11 0.28
N THR A 326 -33.59 21.63 1.46
CA THR A 326 -32.27 21.05 1.71
C THR A 326 -32.14 19.68 1.03
N ALA A 327 -33.15 18.81 1.13
CA ALA A 327 -33.15 17.54 0.40
C ALA A 327 -33.08 17.74 -1.13
N MET A 328 -33.78 18.74 -1.66
CA MET A 328 -33.78 19.06 -3.09
C MET A 328 -32.44 19.60 -3.58
N SER A 329 -31.64 20.28 -2.74
CA SER A 329 -30.31 20.75 -3.13
C SER A 329 -29.35 19.57 -3.37
N PHE A 330 -29.44 18.52 -2.55
CA PHE A 330 -28.66 17.28 -2.73
C PHE A 330 -29.04 16.49 -3.98
N LEU A 331 -30.28 16.64 -4.45
CA LEU A 331 -30.78 15.98 -5.67
C LEU A 331 -30.56 16.80 -6.95
N GLY A 332 -30.01 18.02 -6.84
CA GLY A 332 -29.87 18.95 -7.96
C GLY A 332 -29.15 18.38 -9.18
N LEU A 333 -28.09 17.59 -8.96
CA LEU A 333 -27.33 16.92 -10.02
C LEU A 333 -28.20 15.98 -10.88
N TYR A 334 -29.08 15.21 -10.25
CA TYR A 334 -29.86 14.16 -10.92
C TYR A 334 -31.04 14.69 -11.71
N ARG A 335 -31.33 16.00 -11.60
CA ARG A 335 -32.33 16.69 -12.41
C ARG A 335 -31.79 17.14 -13.76
N ASP A 336 -30.47 17.09 -13.94
CA ASP A 336 -29.84 17.31 -15.25
C ASP A 336 -30.29 16.20 -16.23
N PRO A 337 -30.83 16.53 -17.42
CA PRO A 337 -31.34 15.52 -18.36
C PRO A 337 -30.30 14.51 -18.82
N VAL A 338 -29.03 14.91 -18.92
CA VAL A 338 -27.93 14.03 -19.34
C VAL A 338 -27.60 13.05 -18.23
N VAL A 339 -27.45 13.55 -16.99
CA VAL A 339 -27.20 12.69 -15.82
C VAL A 339 -28.39 11.76 -15.57
N ALA A 340 -29.61 12.26 -15.69
CA ALA A 340 -30.83 11.47 -15.54
C ALA A 340 -30.88 10.33 -16.54
N GLU A 341 -30.50 10.56 -17.81
CA GLU A 341 -30.46 9.51 -18.83
C GLU A 341 -29.39 8.45 -18.53
N VAL A 342 -28.17 8.86 -18.15
CA VAL A 342 -27.07 7.94 -17.82
C VAL A 342 -27.33 7.16 -16.52
N THR A 343 -28.18 7.68 -15.64
CA THR A 343 -28.57 7.02 -14.38
C THR A 343 -29.96 6.37 -14.43
N ARG A 344 -30.59 6.31 -15.61
CA ARG A 344 -31.97 5.79 -15.75
C ARG A 344 -32.07 4.27 -15.61
N ARG A 345 -31.02 3.56 -16.02
CA ARG A 345 -30.96 2.09 -16.09
C ARG A 345 -29.58 1.59 -15.66
N CYS A 346 -29.42 0.27 -15.56
CA CYS A 346 -28.11 -0.36 -15.39
C CYS A 346 -27.75 -1.20 -16.61
N ASP A 347 -26.65 -0.86 -17.27
CA ASP A 347 -26.03 -1.69 -18.31
C ASP A 347 -25.03 -2.70 -17.69
N TRP A 348 -24.72 -2.56 -16.41
CA TRP A 348 -23.81 -3.42 -15.63
C TRP A 348 -24.16 -3.42 -14.13
N ARG A 349 -23.73 -4.45 -13.40
CA ARG A 349 -23.83 -4.53 -11.93
C ARG A 349 -22.45 -4.71 -11.31
N ILE A 350 -22.31 -4.34 -10.04
CA ILE A 350 -21.03 -4.41 -9.32
C ILE A 350 -20.51 -5.84 -9.25
N VAL A 351 -21.41 -6.79 -8.98
CA VAL A 351 -21.06 -8.22 -8.89
C VAL A 351 -20.54 -8.78 -10.22
N ASP A 352 -21.01 -8.26 -11.35
CA ASP A 352 -20.59 -8.70 -12.69
C ASP A 352 -19.15 -8.28 -13.00
N ILE A 353 -18.66 -7.21 -12.37
CA ILE A 353 -17.29 -6.72 -12.57
C ILE A 353 -16.26 -7.77 -12.11
N VAL A 354 -16.55 -8.45 -11.00
CA VAL A 354 -15.61 -9.41 -10.38
C VAL A 354 -16.04 -10.86 -10.51
N GLY A 355 -17.33 -11.14 -10.73
CA GLY A 355 -17.88 -12.50 -10.81
C GLY A 355 -18.08 -13.03 -12.23
N GLY A 356 -17.84 -12.20 -13.26
CA GLY A 356 -17.96 -12.62 -14.66
C GLY A 356 -16.93 -13.68 -15.07
N LYS A 357 -17.21 -14.42 -16.15
CA LYS A 357 -16.25 -15.40 -16.72
C LYS A 357 -14.92 -14.76 -17.11
N HIS A 358 -14.97 -13.53 -17.60
CA HIS A 358 -13.81 -12.73 -17.99
C HIS A 358 -13.70 -11.49 -17.09
N PRO A 359 -12.48 -10.98 -16.84
CA PRO A 359 -12.29 -9.75 -16.08
C PRO A 359 -12.99 -8.57 -16.76
N THR A 360 -13.44 -7.60 -15.97
CA THR A 360 -14.10 -6.39 -16.47
C THR A 360 -13.33 -5.15 -16.07
N THR A 361 -13.21 -4.20 -17.00
CA THR A 361 -12.63 -2.88 -16.75
C THR A 361 -13.70 -1.82 -16.82
N LEU A 362 -13.91 -1.07 -15.75
CA LEU A 362 -14.80 0.07 -15.71
C LEU A 362 -13.98 1.34 -15.60
N TYR A 363 -14.07 2.20 -16.61
CA TYR A 363 -13.49 3.54 -16.58
C TYR A 363 -14.56 4.52 -16.13
N LEU A 364 -14.30 5.20 -15.02
CA LEU A 364 -15.08 6.31 -14.52
C LEU A 364 -14.43 7.59 -15.05
N VAL A 365 -14.89 8.05 -16.21
CA VAL A 365 -14.34 9.23 -16.87
C VAL A 365 -15.17 10.44 -16.51
N VAL A 366 -14.51 11.49 -16.03
CA VAL A 366 -15.16 12.72 -15.60
C VAL A 366 -14.44 13.90 -16.24
N PRO A 367 -15.06 14.61 -17.20
CA PRO A 367 -14.43 15.77 -17.80
C PRO A 367 -14.00 16.81 -16.75
N PRO A 368 -12.83 17.46 -16.90
CA PRO A 368 -12.34 18.43 -15.90
C PRO A 368 -13.30 19.59 -15.63
N SER A 369 -14.12 19.99 -16.62
CA SER A 369 -15.14 21.03 -16.49
C SER A 369 -16.27 20.66 -15.53
N ASP A 370 -16.57 19.37 -15.38
CA ASP A 370 -17.72 18.85 -14.65
C ASP A 370 -17.33 18.15 -13.35
N ILE A 371 -16.03 18.06 -13.05
CA ILE A 371 -15.52 17.26 -11.93
C ILE A 371 -16.22 17.55 -10.60
N ASN A 372 -16.33 18.82 -10.21
CA ASN A 372 -16.96 19.21 -8.95
C ASN A 372 -18.47 18.89 -8.96
N ARG A 373 -19.12 19.07 -10.11
CA ARG A 373 -20.56 18.88 -10.28
C ARG A 373 -20.94 17.40 -10.19
N THR A 374 -20.17 16.51 -10.83
CA THR A 374 -20.48 15.07 -10.93
C THR A 374 -19.78 14.22 -9.87
N LYS A 375 -18.86 14.81 -9.10
CA LYS A 375 -18.15 14.18 -7.97
C LYS A 375 -19.07 13.38 -7.04
N PRO A 376 -20.27 13.86 -6.62
CA PRO A 376 -21.14 13.10 -5.73
C PRO A 376 -21.59 11.74 -6.31
N LEU A 377 -21.85 11.67 -7.62
CA LEU A 377 -22.24 10.43 -8.29
C LEU A 377 -21.06 9.45 -8.38
N ILE A 378 -19.86 9.93 -8.67
CA ILE A 378 -18.66 9.08 -8.69
C ILE A 378 -18.34 8.54 -7.30
N ARG A 379 -18.44 9.40 -6.27
CA ARG A 379 -18.30 9.00 -4.86
C ARG A 379 -19.33 7.94 -4.48
N LEU A 380 -20.58 8.11 -4.92
CA LEU A 380 -21.65 7.15 -4.67
C LEU A 380 -21.34 5.78 -5.29
N ILE A 381 -20.91 5.74 -6.55
CA ILE A 381 -20.53 4.50 -7.25
C ILE A 381 -19.37 3.82 -6.54
N LEU A 382 -18.29 4.54 -6.23
CA LEU A 382 -17.13 3.98 -5.53
C LEU A 382 -17.47 3.46 -4.13
N ASN A 383 -18.31 4.18 -3.39
CA ASN A 383 -18.79 3.73 -2.07
C ASN A 383 -19.64 2.45 -2.18
N GLN A 384 -20.55 2.37 -3.15
CA GLN A 384 -21.32 1.15 -3.40
C GLN A 384 -20.42 -0.02 -3.79
N VAL A 385 -19.45 0.19 -4.68
CA VAL A 385 -18.46 -0.83 -5.08
C VAL A 385 -17.69 -1.33 -3.88
N GLY A 386 -17.11 -0.41 -3.10
CA GLY A 386 -16.32 -0.77 -1.92
C GLY A 386 -17.14 -1.62 -0.94
N ARG A 387 -18.31 -1.12 -0.54
CA ARG A 387 -19.18 -1.81 0.43
C ARG A 387 -19.63 -3.16 -0.08
N ARG A 388 -20.14 -3.22 -1.31
CA ARG A 388 -20.70 -4.44 -1.89
C ARG A 388 -19.67 -5.55 -2.03
N LEU A 389 -18.43 -5.19 -2.38
CA LEU A 389 -17.37 -6.17 -2.61
C LEU A 389 -16.69 -6.64 -1.32
N THR A 390 -16.87 -5.93 -0.20
CA THR A 390 -16.32 -6.29 1.11
C THR A 390 -17.33 -6.86 2.11
N GLU A 391 -18.50 -7.34 1.65
CA GLU A 391 -19.54 -7.91 2.52
C GLU A 391 -19.29 -9.37 2.91
N ASP A 392 -18.73 -10.16 2.00
CA ASP A 392 -18.55 -11.61 2.18
C ASP A 392 -17.14 -12.03 1.77
N LEU A 393 -16.36 -12.46 2.77
CA LEU A 393 -14.98 -12.88 2.60
C LEU A 393 -14.89 -14.25 1.89
N GLN A 394 -15.90 -15.12 2.05
CA GLN A 394 -15.92 -16.47 1.48
C GLN A 394 -16.09 -16.44 -0.05
N ALA A 395 -16.65 -15.36 -0.58
CA ALA A 395 -16.85 -15.18 -2.02
C ALA A 395 -15.54 -14.95 -2.82
N LYS A 396 -14.37 -14.86 -2.16
CA LYS A 396 -13.08 -14.59 -2.80
C LYS A 396 -12.66 -15.65 -3.82
N SER A 397 -12.95 -16.93 -3.58
CA SER A 397 -12.47 -18.05 -4.40
C SER A 397 -13.01 -18.03 -5.84
N ASN A 398 -14.16 -17.38 -6.06
CA ASN A 398 -14.82 -17.32 -7.37
C ASN A 398 -14.80 -15.91 -8.00
N ARG A 399 -13.95 -14.99 -7.49
CA ARG A 399 -13.89 -13.60 -7.96
C ARG A 399 -12.54 -13.26 -8.59
N HIS A 400 -12.57 -12.48 -9.66
CA HIS A 400 -11.38 -11.82 -10.21
C HIS A 400 -10.84 -10.81 -9.20
N ARG A 401 -9.51 -10.72 -9.07
CA ARG A 401 -8.85 -9.61 -8.34
C ARG A 401 -9.24 -8.29 -8.99
N LEU A 402 -9.52 -7.29 -8.17
CA LEU A 402 -9.96 -5.97 -8.61
C LEU A 402 -8.92 -4.90 -8.29
N LEU A 403 -8.39 -4.23 -9.30
CA LEU A 403 -7.56 -3.04 -9.14
C LEU A 403 -8.43 -1.79 -9.11
N LEU A 404 -8.36 -1.02 -8.03
CA LEU A 404 -8.88 0.35 -7.97
C LEU A 404 -7.75 1.31 -8.33
N MET A 405 -7.66 1.69 -9.60
CA MET A 405 -6.72 2.68 -10.10
C MET A 405 -7.35 4.07 -9.96
N LEU A 406 -7.02 4.76 -8.87
CA LEU A 406 -7.61 6.07 -8.56
C LEU A 406 -6.61 7.17 -8.91
N ASP A 407 -6.62 7.60 -10.18
CA ASP A 407 -5.85 8.77 -10.60
C ASP A 407 -6.46 10.02 -9.96
N GLU A 408 -5.59 10.90 -9.45
CA GLU A 408 -5.98 12.10 -8.70
C GLU A 408 -6.97 11.79 -7.56
N PHE A 409 -6.67 10.77 -6.76
CA PHE A 409 -7.49 10.30 -5.64
C PHE A 409 -8.03 11.43 -4.73
N PRO A 410 -7.25 12.46 -4.34
CA PRO A 410 -7.76 13.56 -3.51
C PRO A 410 -8.90 14.36 -4.14
N ALA A 411 -9.05 14.35 -5.47
CA ALA A 411 -10.14 15.05 -6.16
C ALA A 411 -11.52 14.48 -5.79
N LEU A 412 -11.58 13.22 -5.35
CA LEU A 412 -12.81 12.58 -4.87
C LEU A 412 -13.27 13.11 -3.51
N GLY A 413 -12.45 13.87 -2.78
CA GLY A 413 -12.74 14.27 -1.40
C GLY A 413 -12.70 13.08 -0.44
N ARG A 414 -13.11 13.29 0.81
CA ARG A 414 -13.04 12.23 1.83
C ARG A 414 -14.06 11.13 1.57
N LEU A 415 -13.59 9.89 1.49
CA LEU A 415 -14.44 8.70 1.43
C LEU A 415 -14.24 7.90 2.73
N ASP A 416 -15.03 8.18 3.75
CA ASP A 416 -14.87 7.60 5.11
C ASP A 416 -14.83 6.06 5.12
N PHE A 417 -15.74 5.45 4.36
CA PHE A 417 -15.76 4.00 4.20
C PHE A 417 -14.47 3.49 3.56
N PHE A 418 -13.96 4.20 2.55
CA PHE A 418 -12.74 3.81 1.85
C PHE A 418 -11.51 3.90 2.75
N GLU A 419 -11.38 4.99 3.53
CA GLU A 419 -10.32 5.15 4.53
C GLU A 419 -10.31 3.98 5.51
N SER A 420 -11.48 3.61 6.05
CA SER A 420 -11.61 2.50 6.99
C SER A 420 -11.41 1.13 6.32
N ALA A 421 -11.86 0.98 5.08
CA ALA A 421 -11.83 -0.30 4.35
C ALA A 421 -10.46 -0.67 3.80
N LEU A 422 -9.58 0.30 3.54
CA LEU A 422 -8.22 0.06 3.07
C LEU A 422 -7.45 -0.93 3.98
N ALA A 423 -7.74 -0.96 5.28
CA ALA A 423 -7.10 -1.87 6.21
C ALA A 423 -7.42 -3.37 5.97
N PHE A 424 -8.56 -3.69 5.35
CA PHE A 424 -9.04 -5.08 5.20
C PHE A 424 -9.45 -5.47 3.78
N MET A 425 -9.67 -4.52 2.86
CA MET A 425 -10.16 -4.81 1.50
C MET A 425 -9.20 -5.67 0.66
N ALA A 426 -7.90 -5.64 1.00
CA ALA A 426 -6.91 -6.57 0.48
C ALA A 426 -7.31 -8.05 0.68
N GLY A 427 -7.91 -8.36 1.83
CA GLY A 427 -8.46 -9.68 2.16
C GLY A 427 -9.55 -10.13 1.18
N TYR A 428 -10.32 -9.19 0.64
CA TYR A 428 -11.42 -9.41 -0.30
C TYR A 428 -10.97 -9.43 -1.78
N GLY A 429 -9.66 -9.36 -2.05
CA GLY A 429 -9.11 -9.39 -3.41
C GLY A 429 -9.14 -8.04 -4.14
N LEU A 430 -9.33 -6.93 -3.40
CA LEU A 430 -9.24 -5.59 -3.94
C LEU A 430 -7.84 -5.02 -3.68
N LYS A 431 -7.23 -4.42 -4.71
CA LYS A 431 -5.95 -3.71 -4.63
C LYS A 431 -6.16 -2.25 -4.97
N ALA A 432 -5.85 -1.33 -4.06
CA ALA A 432 -5.86 0.09 -4.36
C ALA A 432 -4.51 0.56 -4.90
N PHE A 433 -4.56 1.35 -5.97
CA PHE A 433 -3.45 2.16 -6.46
C PHE A 433 -3.92 3.62 -6.44
N LEU A 434 -3.52 4.32 -5.38
CA LEU A 434 -3.91 5.70 -5.09
C LEU A 434 -2.83 6.65 -5.61
N ILE A 435 -3.23 7.66 -6.36
CA ILE A 435 -2.31 8.64 -6.93
C ILE A 435 -2.70 10.03 -6.43
N ALA A 436 -1.74 10.73 -5.84
CA ALA A 436 -1.89 12.11 -5.38
C ALA A 436 -0.72 12.96 -5.90
N GLN A 437 -0.94 14.26 -6.08
CA GLN A 437 0.16 15.14 -6.51
C GLN A 437 1.14 15.45 -5.38
N SER A 438 0.63 15.47 -4.15
CA SER A 438 1.41 15.68 -2.93
C SER A 438 0.70 15.10 -1.72
N LEU A 439 1.44 14.93 -0.62
CA LEU A 439 0.86 14.55 0.67
C LEU A 439 -0.12 15.60 1.20
N ASN A 440 0.16 16.88 0.94
CA ASN A 440 -0.71 17.97 1.36
C ASN A 440 -2.12 17.88 0.75
N GLN A 441 -2.28 17.38 -0.48
CA GLN A 441 -3.61 17.17 -1.06
C GLN A 441 -4.40 16.08 -0.32
N ILE A 442 -3.72 15.02 0.12
CA ILE A 442 -4.36 13.96 0.93
C ILE A 442 -4.76 14.53 2.29
N GLU A 443 -3.86 15.26 2.96
CA GLU A 443 -4.17 15.90 4.24
C GLU A 443 -5.32 16.92 4.13
N LYS A 444 -5.40 17.67 3.02
CA LYS A 444 -6.51 18.59 2.77
C LYS A 444 -7.84 17.86 2.59
N ALA A 445 -7.84 16.69 1.96
CA ALA A 445 -9.05 15.92 1.68
C ALA A 445 -9.51 15.04 2.86
N TYR A 446 -8.57 14.44 3.60
CA TYR A 446 -8.85 13.45 4.66
C TYR A 446 -8.50 13.94 6.07
N GLY A 447 -7.91 15.13 6.20
CA GLY A 447 -7.40 15.65 7.46
C GLY A 447 -5.97 15.17 7.77
N PRO A 448 -5.32 15.79 8.77
CA PRO A 448 -3.92 15.52 9.11
C PRO A 448 -3.67 14.13 9.72
N ASN A 449 -4.69 13.54 10.37
CA ASN A 449 -4.59 12.26 11.08
C ASN A 449 -5.26 11.11 10.30
N ASN A 450 -5.11 11.12 8.98
CA ASN A 450 -5.70 10.08 8.13
C ASN A 450 -4.88 8.79 8.13
N SER A 451 -5.55 7.66 7.93
CA SER A 451 -4.91 6.33 7.91
C SER A 451 -4.53 5.85 6.50
N ILE A 452 -4.67 6.69 5.47
CA ILE A 452 -4.41 6.31 4.07
C ILE A 452 -2.97 5.87 3.88
N LEU A 453 -2.02 6.65 4.42
CA LEU A 453 -0.59 6.35 4.32
C LEU A 453 -0.22 5.05 5.03
N ASP A 454 -0.84 4.78 6.18
CA ASP A 454 -0.52 3.63 7.02
C ASP A 454 -1.01 2.32 6.39
N ASN A 455 -2.12 2.38 5.66
CA ASN A 455 -2.66 1.22 4.94
C ASN A 455 -2.00 1.00 3.56
N CYS A 456 -1.25 1.99 3.03
CA CYS A 456 -0.50 1.87 1.78
C CYS A 456 0.98 1.53 2.06
N HIS A 457 1.27 0.23 2.06
CA HIS A 457 2.59 -0.31 2.38
C HIS A 457 3.62 -0.03 1.29
N VAL A 458 3.17 0.02 0.03
CA VAL A 458 4.03 0.36 -1.10
C VAL A 458 3.86 1.84 -1.40
N ARG A 459 4.95 2.59 -1.34
CA ARG A 459 4.96 4.03 -1.61
C ARG A 459 5.89 4.31 -2.78
N VAL A 460 5.37 5.00 -3.80
CA VAL A 460 6.15 5.45 -4.95
C VAL A 460 6.21 6.96 -4.91
N SER A 461 7.42 7.53 -4.90
CA SER A 461 7.60 8.98 -4.90
C SER A 461 8.36 9.41 -6.15
N PHE A 462 7.78 10.35 -6.90
CA PHE A 462 8.50 11.12 -7.90
C PHE A 462 9.20 12.30 -7.21
N ALA A 463 10.05 13.01 -7.97
CA ALA A 463 10.62 14.27 -7.54
C ALA A 463 9.49 15.23 -7.11
N THR A 464 9.51 15.63 -5.85
CA THR A 464 8.46 16.46 -5.24
C THR A 464 8.83 17.93 -5.30
N ASN A 465 7.89 18.80 -5.65
CA ASN A 465 8.07 20.25 -5.58
C ASN A 465 7.65 20.85 -4.23
N ASP A 466 7.14 20.03 -3.31
CA ASP A 466 6.64 20.41 -2.00
C ASP A 466 7.64 19.96 -0.91
N GLU A 467 8.24 20.91 -0.20
CA GLU A 467 9.27 20.67 0.81
C GLU A 467 8.78 19.73 1.92
N ARG A 468 7.53 19.87 2.34
CA ARG A 468 6.94 19.03 3.39
C ARG A 468 6.83 17.57 2.95
N THR A 469 6.38 17.34 1.71
CA THR A 469 6.37 16.00 1.12
C THR A 469 7.80 15.46 0.99
N ALA A 470 8.75 16.27 0.51
CA ALA A 470 10.15 15.88 0.37
C ALA A 470 10.76 15.42 1.71
N LYS A 471 10.57 16.23 2.76
CA LYS A 471 11.04 15.93 4.10
C LYS A 471 10.42 14.64 4.65
N ARG A 472 9.11 14.47 4.49
CA ARG A 472 8.42 13.26 4.96
C ARG A 472 8.85 12.00 4.21
N VAL A 473 9.14 12.10 2.91
CA VAL A 473 9.71 10.99 2.13
C VAL A 473 11.14 10.69 2.60
N SER A 474 11.97 11.72 2.82
CA SER A 474 13.33 11.57 3.34
C SER A 474 13.33 10.88 4.72
N ASP A 475 12.50 11.36 5.64
CA ASP A 475 12.37 10.79 6.99
C ASP A 475 11.91 9.32 6.93
N ALA A 476 11.00 8.99 6.01
CA ALA A 476 10.50 7.62 5.83
C ALA A 476 11.53 6.67 5.19
N LEU A 477 12.43 7.18 4.35
CA LEU A 477 13.53 6.39 3.76
C LEU A 477 14.64 6.09 4.78
N GLY A 478 14.75 6.91 5.84
CA GLY A 478 15.76 6.78 6.88
C GLY A 478 17.10 7.40 6.50
N THR A 479 18.09 7.24 7.38
CA THR A 479 19.45 7.79 7.21
C THR A 479 20.44 6.67 6.89
N ALA A 480 21.37 6.94 5.98
CA ALA A 480 22.48 6.06 5.63
C ALA A 480 23.77 6.60 6.24
N THR A 481 24.62 5.74 6.79
CA THR A 481 25.98 6.12 7.19
C THR A 481 26.92 5.93 6.00
N GLU A 482 27.40 7.03 5.41
CA GLU A 482 28.50 7.00 4.43
C GLU A 482 29.83 7.32 5.13
N MET A 483 30.89 6.55 4.85
CA MET A 483 32.24 6.72 5.42
C MET A 483 33.25 7.22 4.39
#